data_AF-A0A132U474-F1
#
_entry.id   AF-A0A132U474-F1
#
_cell.length_a   1.000
_cell.length_b   1.000
_cell.length_c   1.000
_cell.angle_alpha   90.00
_cell.angle_beta   90.00
_cell.angle_gamma   90.00
#
_symmetry.space_group_name_H-M   'P 1'
#
loop_
_entity.id
_entity.type
_entity.pdbx_description
1 polymer ?
#
loop_
_entity_poly.entity_id
_entity_poly.type
_entity_poly.pdbx_seq_one_letter_code
_entity_poly.pdbx_strand_id
1 'polypeptide(L)'
;MLCHIAQWDKYFYEEAFANIQNGQPLTSRHQNFDEFNARAIGYAKSLTTQAAIGQFLLYRTKILETAAGLSDEEFTKAYLDGDGKKFSIRGYLRDFIPHDKHHKRQMEQYLKKMKSGK
;
A
#
# COMPACT_ATOMS: atom_id res chain seq x y z
N MET A 1 -10.45 -6.84 2.52
CA MET A 1 -9.05 -6.91 3.00
C MET A 1 -8.05 -6.67 1.88
N LEU A 2 -7.92 -7.55 0.89
CA LEU A 2 -6.93 -7.35 -0.19
C LEU A 2 -7.08 -6.01 -0.92
N CYS A 3 -8.31 -5.60 -1.24
CA CYS A 3 -8.57 -4.29 -1.86
C CYS A 3 -8.23 -3.10 -0.94
N HIS A 4 -8.33 -3.24 0.39
CA HIS A 4 -7.89 -2.21 1.33
C HIS A 4 -6.38 -1.99 1.18
N ILE A 5 -5.61 -3.07 1.24
CA ILE A 5 -4.14 -3.02 1.11
C ILE A 5 -3.75 -2.54 -0.30
N ALA A 6 -4.35 -3.10 -1.35
CA ALA A 6 -4.01 -2.78 -2.73
C ALA A 6 -4.32 -1.32 -3.11
N GLN A 7 -5.39 -0.73 -2.56
CA GLN A 7 -5.70 0.69 -2.82
C GLN A 7 -4.72 1.62 -2.11
N TRP A 8 -4.29 1.29 -0.89
CA TRP A 8 -3.22 2.02 -0.22
C TRP A 8 -1.88 1.88 -0.96
N ASP A 9 -1.53 0.67 -1.40
CA ASP A 9 -0.32 0.43 -2.21
C ASP A 9 -0.38 1.23 -3.52
N LYS A 10 -1.53 1.23 -4.22
CA LYS A 10 -1.74 2.04 -5.42
C LYS A 10 -1.51 3.52 -5.15
N TYR A 11 -2.15 4.04 -4.11
CA TYR A 11 -2.07 5.45 -3.74
C TYR A 11 -0.63 5.88 -3.48
N PHE A 12 0.08 5.19 -2.59
CA PHE A 12 1.46 5.57 -2.28
C PHE A 12 2.42 5.29 -3.42
N TYR A 13 2.17 4.26 -4.24
CA TYR A 13 2.97 4.05 -5.43
C TYR A 13 2.87 5.23 -6.39
N GLU A 14 1.64 5.62 -6.77
CA GLU A 14 1.40 6.66 -7.77
C GLU A 14 1.82 8.04 -7.26
N GLU A 15 1.54 8.34 -5.98
CA GLU A 15 1.73 9.69 -5.42
C GLU A 15 3.10 9.91 -4.77
N ALA A 16 3.86 8.84 -4.50
CA ALA A 16 5.18 8.94 -3.86
C ALA A 16 6.28 8.13 -4.56
N PHE A 17 6.16 6.80 -4.66
CA PHE A 17 7.26 5.98 -5.18
C PHE A 17 7.59 6.30 -6.64
N ALA A 18 6.57 6.39 -7.50
CA ALA A 18 6.74 6.74 -8.91
C ALA A 18 7.31 8.15 -9.07
N ASN A 19 6.90 9.11 -8.23
CA ASN A 19 7.42 10.47 -8.26
C ASN A 19 8.91 10.51 -7.90
N ILE A 20 9.33 9.79 -6.85
CA ILE A 20 10.74 9.67 -6.47
C ILE A 20 11.57 9.09 -7.62
N GLN A 21 11.09 7.99 -8.23
CA GLN A 21 11.76 7.35 -9.36
C GLN A 21 11.91 8.28 -10.59
N ASN A 22 10.97 9.21 -10.77
CA ASN A 22 10.96 10.17 -11.88
C ASN A 22 11.58 11.53 -11.52
N GLY A 23 12.18 11.67 -10.33
CA GLY A 23 12.73 12.95 -9.85
C GLY A 23 11.67 14.06 -9.66
N GLN A 24 10.41 13.69 -9.49
CA GLN A 24 9.29 14.62 -9.31
C GLN A 24 8.97 14.87 -7.82
N PRO A 25 8.40 16.03 -7.48
CA PRO A 25 7.83 16.26 -6.15
C PRO A 25 6.77 15.22 -5.80
N LEU A 26 6.70 14.84 -4.51
CA LEU A 26 5.65 13.95 -4.03
C LEU A 26 4.33 14.71 -4.02
N THR A 27 3.26 14.01 -4.39
CA THR A 27 1.90 14.54 -4.45
C THR A 27 0.98 13.87 -3.42
N SER A 28 1.52 12.92 -2.63
CA SER A 28 0.79 12.28 -1.55
C SER A 28 0.34 13.29 -0.50
N ARG A 29 -0.85 13.10 0.05
CA ARG A 29 -1.54 14.00 0.97
C ARG A 29 -2.29 13.17 2.00
N HIS A 30 -2.58 13.79 3.14
CA HIS A 30 -3.51 13.23 4.09
C HIS A 30 -4.84 12.89 3.42
N GLN A 31 -5.27 11.65 3.56
CA GLN A 31 -6.56 11.17 3.10
C GLN A 31 -7.49 11.04 4.30
N ASN A 32 -8.78 11.33 4.11
CA ASN A 32 -9.79 10.86 5.05
C ASN A 32 -9.84 9.33 4.99
N PHE A 33 -9.40 8.66 6.06
CA PHE A 33 -9.24 7.21 6.08
C PHE A 33 -10.57 6.47 5.96
N ASP A 34 -11.64 6.99 6.57
CA ASP A 34 -12.95 6.35 6.51
C ASP A 34 -13.53 6.40 5.09
N GLU A 35 -13.42 7.56 4.43
CA GLU A 35 -13.85 7.70 3.04
C GLU A 35 -12.98 6.87 2.09
N PHE A 36 -11.67 6.86 2.29
CA PHE A 36 -10.74 6.06 1.49
C PHE A 36 -11.07 4.57 1.61
N ASN A 37 -11.26 4.08 2.83
CA ASN A 37 -11.58 2.69 3.11
C ASN A 37 -12.99 2.32 2.59
N ALA A 38 -13.96 3.23 2.69
CA ALA A 38 -15.30 3.03 2.13
C ALA A 38 -15.25 2.88 0.60
N ARG A 39 -14.44 3.69 -0.09
CA ARG A 39 -14.20 3.52 -1.54
C ARG A 39 -13.53 2.19 -1.85
N ALA A 40 -12.53 1.76 -1.06
CA ALA A 40 -11.88 0.47 -1.23
C ALA A 40 -12.85 -0.72 -1.02
N ILE A 41 -13.81 -0.59 -0.10
CA ILE A 41 -14.90 -1.57 0.09
C ILE A 41 -15.82 -1.58 -1.13
N GLY A 42 -16.24 -0.41 -1.63
CA GLY A 42 -17.05 -0.31 -2.85
C GLY A 42 -16.37 -0.96 -4.04
N TYR A 43 -15.09 -0.65 -4.25
CA TYR A 43 -14.25 -1.25 -5.29
C TYR A 43 -14.10 -2.77 -5.12
N ALA A 44 -13.98 -3.27 -3.89
CA ALA A 44 -13.92 -4.71 -3.66
C ALA A 44 -15.17 -5.46 -4.12
N LYS A 45 -16.35 -4.82 -4.06
CA LYS A 45 -17.62 -5.43 -4.51
C LYS A 45 -17.71 -5.59 -6.02
N SER A 46 -16.94 -4.82 -6.80
CA SER A 46 -16.92 -4.92 -8.27
C SER A 46 -15.89 -5.91 -8.79
N LEU A 47 -15.12 -6.59 -7.93
CA LEU A 47 -14.02 -7.45 -8.31
C LEU A 47 -14.26 -8.92 -7.95
N THR A 48 -13.72 -9.81 -8.78
CA THR A 48 -13.49 -11.19 -8.40
C THR A 48 -12.31 -11.27 -7.42
N THR A 49 -12.25 -12.35 -6.63
CA THR A 49 -11.11 -12.61 -5.74
C THR A 49 -9.78 -12.63 -6.51
N GLN A 50 -9.75 -13.25 -7.70
CA GLN A 50 -8.53 -13.32 -8.51
C GLN A 50 -8.09 -11.93 -8.99
N ALA A 51 -9.03 -11.07 -9.39
CA ALA A 51 -8.73 -9.69 -9.76
C ALA A 51 -8.18 -8.89 -8.57
N ALA A 52 -8.76 -9.06 -7.37
CA ALA A 52 -8.26 -8.41 -6.16
C ALA A 52 -6.83 -8.87 -5.78
N ILE A 53 -6.53 -10.17 -5.92
CA ILE A 53 -5.16 -10.70 -5.74
C ILE A 53 -4.21 -10.10 -6.77
N GLY A 54 -4.61 -10.04 -8.04
CA GLY A 54 -3.80 -9.45 -9.11
C GLY A 54 -3.45 -7.98 -8.84
N GLN A 55 -4.42 -7.18 -8.37
CA GLN A 55 -4.19 -5.78 -8.01
C GLN A 55 -3.23 -5.63 -6.83
N PHE A 56 -3.37 -6.46 -5.78
CA PHE A 56 -2.44 -6.47 -4.66
C PHE A 56 -1.01 -6.78 -5.12
N LEU A 57 -0.83 -7.85 -5.91
CA LEU A 57 0.49 -8.24 -6.41
C LEU A 57 1.10 -7.16 -7.30
N LEU A 58 0.31 -6.57 -8.21
CA LEU A 58 0.79 -5.53 -9.11
C LEU A 58 1.44 -4.36 -8.36
N TYR A 59 0.70 -3.73 -7.44
CA TYR A 59 1.20 -2.54 -6.75
C TYR A 59 2.25 -2.87 -5.69
N ARG A 60 2.13 -4.02 -5.01
CA ARG A 60 3.16 -4.43 -4.06
C ARG A 60 4.48 -4.74 -4.75
N THR A 61 4.46 -5.41 -5.90
CA THR A 61 5.67 -5.65 -6.71
C THR A 61 6.29 -4.34 -7.15
N LYS A 62 5.49 -3.40 -7.69
CA LYS A 62 5.97 -2.07 -8.09
C LYS A 62 6.66 -1.31 -6.95
N ILE A 63 6.07 -1.32 -5.74
CA ILE A 63 6.68 -0.71 -4.55
C ILE A 63 8.04 -1.34 -4.24
N LEU A 64 8.12 -2.67 -4.26
CA LEU A 64 9.35 -3.40 -3.94
C LEU A 64 10.44 -3.20 -5.00
N GLU A 65 10.08 -3.23 -6.27
CA GLU A 65 10.99 -2.99 -7.39
C GLU A 65 11.54 -1.56 -7.35
N THR A 66 10.68 -0.56 -7.16
CA THR A 66 11.14 0.83 -7.01
C THR A 66 12.06 0.96 -5.80
N ALA A 67 11.68 0.42 -4.63
CA ALA A 67 12.52 0.51 -3.42
C ALA A 67 13.87 -0.19 -3.58
N ALA A 68 13.91 -1.35 -4.25
CA ALA A 68 15.14 -2.10 -4.50
C ALA A 68 16.07 -1.43 -5.52
N GLY A 69 15.53 -0.57 -6.39
CA GLY A 69 16.30 0.20 -7.37
C GLY A 69 16.88 1.51 -6.84
N LEU A 70 16.53 1.95 -5.62
CA LEU A 70 17.04 3.19 -5.03
C LEU A 70 18.47 3.02 -4.50
N SER A 71 19.25 4.10 -4.57
CA SER A 71 20.48 4.21 -3.78
C SER A 71 20.18 4.29 -2.28
N ASP A 72 21.18 4.00 -1.44
CA ASP A 72 21.08 4.14 0.02
C ASP A 72 20.68 5.56 0.44
N GLU A 73 21.18 6.57 -0.28
CA GLU A 73 20.81 7.96 -0.07
C GLU A 73 19.32 8.18 -0.36
N GLU A 74 18.84 7.81 -1.54
CA GLU A 74 17.43 8.00 -1.93
C GLU A 74 16.46 7.21 -1.05
N PHE A 75 16.86 6.01 -0.61
CA PHE A 75 16.08 5.16 0.28
C PHE A 75 15.89 5.76 1.68
N THR A 76 16.91 6.46 2.17
CA THR A 76 16.92 7.06 3.52
C THR A 76 16.56 8.54 3.56
N LYS A 77 16.58 9.21 2.41
CA LYS A 77 16.23 10.63 2.23
C LYS A 77 14.82 10.95 2.71
N ALA A 78 14.69 12.11 3.33
CA ALA A 78 13.40 12.71 3.65
C ALA A 78 12.96 13.63 2.50
N TYR A 79 11.75 13.43 2.05
CA TYR A 79 11.04 14.22 1.05
C TYR A 79 9.93 15.01 1.75
N LEU A 80 9.39 16.02 1.07
CA LEU A 80 8.15 16.66 1.48
C LEU A 80 7.01 16.06 0.65
N ASP A 81 5.95 15.62 1.34
CA ASP A 81 4.71 15.23 0.69
C ASP A 81 3.93 16.48 0.21
N GLY A 82 2.80 16.27 -0.44
CA GLY A 82 1.93 17.32 -0.95
C GLY A 82 1.37 18.25 0.13
N ASP A 83 1.37 17.83 1.40
CA ASP A 83 0.98 18.66 2.56
C ASP A 83 2.18 19.28 3.28
N GLY A 84 3.39 19.15 2.72
CA GLY A 84 4.62 19.69 3.28
C GLY A 84 5.15 18.90 4.49
N LYS A 85 4.67 17.69 4.74
CA LYS A 85 5.15 16.82 5.82
C LYS A 85 6.27 15.91 5.33
N LYS A 86 7.13 15.50 6.27
CA LYS A 86 8.25 14.60 5.96
C LYS A 86 7.74 13.21 5.57
N PHE A 87 8.20 12.73 4.42
CA PHE A 87 8.00 11.37 3.94
C PHE A 87 9.37 10.72 3.66
N SER A 88 9.49 9.40 3.88
CA SER A 88 10.66 8.64 3.40
C SER A 88 10.24 7.22 3.05
N ILE A 89 10.89 6.63 2.04
CA ILE A 89 10.62 5.25 1.60
C ILE A 89 10.90 4.26 2.72
N ARG A 90 12.05 4.40 3.40
CA ARG A 90 12.38 3.58 4.58
C ARG A 90 11.32 3.69 5.68
N GLY A 91 10.86 4.91 5.98
CA GLY A 91 9.83 5.13 7.00
C GLY A 91 8.53 4.43 6.64
N TYR A 92 8.04 4.67 5.42
CA TYR A 92 6.85 4.01 4.88
C TYR A 92 6.92 2.48 5.00
N LEU A 93 8.00 1.87 4.51
CA LEU A 93 8.14 0.41 4.54
C LEU A 93 8.19 -0.14 5.97
N ARG A 94 8.85 0.57 6.90
CA ARG A 94 8.87 0.19 8.31
C ARG A 94 7.49 0.24 8.95
N ASP A 95 6.69 1.25 8.62
CA ASP A 95 5.33 1.43 9.15
C ASP A 95 4.35 0.41 8.56
N PHE A 96 4.58 -0.04 7.32
CA PHE A 96 3.72 -1.04 6.67
C PHE A 96 3.97 -2.48 7.11
N ILE A 97 5.14 -2.83 7.65
CA ILE A 97 5.41 -4.17 8.19
C ILE A 97 4.40 -4.61 9.26
N PRO A 98 4.14 -3.83 10.34
CA PRO A 98 3.13 -4.22 11.34
C PRO A 98 1.71 -4.22 10.77
N HIS A 99 1.39 -3.30 9.85
CA HIS A 99 0.10 -3.26 9.14
C HIS A 99 -0.16 -4.56 8.35
N ASP A 100 0.80 -4.98 7.55
CA ASP A 100 0.68 -6.20 6.74
C ASP A 100 0.59 -7.45 7.62
N LYS A 101 1.37 -7.51 8.71
CA LYS A 101 1.27 -8.60 9.71
C LYS A 101 -0.12 -8.66 10.34
N HIS A 102 -0.72 -7.51 10.67
CA HIS A 102 -2.06 -7.45 11.23
C HIS A 102 -3.10 -8.04 10.26
N HIS A 103 -3.08 -7.60 9.00
CA HIS A 103 -4.05 -8.07 8.00
C HIS A 103 -3.82 -9.51 7.56
N LYS A 104 -2.57 -9.98 7.50
CA LYS A 104 -2.26 -11.40 7.30
C LYS A 104 -2.92 -12.27 8.37
N ARG A 105 -2.80 -11.89 9.65
CA ARG A 105 -3.44 -12.61 10.76
C ARG A 105 -4.96 -12.68 10.61
N GLN A 106 -5.60 -11.57 10.20
CA GLN A 106 -7.06 -11.55 9.97
C GLN A 106 -7.47 -12.52 8.86
N MET A 107 -6.70 -12.57 7.76
CA MET A 107 -6.96 -13.52 6.67
C MET A 107 -6.75 -14.97 7.11
N GLU A 108 -5.68 -15.27 7.85
CA GLU A 108 -5.42 -16.60 8.40
C GLU A 108 -6.53 -17.07 9.35
N GLN A 109 -7.01 -16.17 10.23
CA GLN A 109 -8.13 -16.46 11.12
C GLN A 109 -9.43 -16.74 10.36
N TYR A 110 -9.72 -15.95 9.32
CA TYR A 110 -10.87 -16.18 8.45
C TYR A 110 -10.79 -17.54 7.77
N LEU A 111 -9.64 -17.87 7.17
CA LEU A 111 -9.42 -19.17 6.50
C LEU A 111 -9.53 -20.34 7.49
N LYS A 112 -9.05 -20.19 8.72
CA LYS A 112 -9.20 -21.21 9.77
C LYS A 112 -10.67 -21.45 10.10
N LYS A 113 -11.46 -20.40 10.30
CA LYS A 113 -12.91 -20.51 10.56
C LYS A 113 -13.65 -21.21 9.41
N MET A 114 -13.30 -20.89 8.16
CA MET A 114 -13.89 -21.54 6.98
C MET A 114 -13.56 -23.04 6.88
N LYS A 115 -12.40 -23.48 7.40
CA LYS A 115 -12.00 -24.89 7.43
C LYS A 115 -12.63 -25.67 8.60
N SER A 116 -12.87 -25.01 9.73
CA SER A 116 -13.47 -25.62 10.93
C SER A 116 -15.00 -25.63 10.94
N GLY A 117 -15.64 -24.90 10.02
CA GLY A 117 -17.09 -24.91 9.81
C GLY A 117 -17.57 -25.85 8.71
N LYS A 118 -16.74 -26.83 8.30
CA LYS A 118 -17.10 -27.96 7.45
C LYS A 118 -17.11 -29.24 8.28
#